data_AF-A0A2B7WIZ8-F1
#
_entry.id   AF-A0A2B7WIZ8-F1
#
_cell.length_a   1.000
_cell.length_b   1.000
_cell.length_c   1.000
_cell.angle_alpha   90.00
_cell.angle_beta   90.00
_cell.angle_gamma   90.00
#
_symmetry.space_group_name_H-M   'P 1'
#
loop_
_entity.id
_entity.type
_entity.pdbx_description
1 polymer ?
#
loop_
_entity_poly.entity_id
_entity_poly.type
_entity_poly.pdbx_seq_one_letter_code
_entity_poly.pdbx_strand_id
1 'polypeptide(L)'
;MLMSLQVTTVTFSGGKVRVVQATCNPSDKWPRLILALRAIYDFGKKTYNKKTAFEVMQWILSPPEARPDLEGLPIRSKKLSLE
;
A
#
# COMPACT_ATOMS: atom_id res chain seq x y z
N MET A 1 8.35 -2.79 -25.12
CA MET A 1 7.60 -3.00 -23.86
C MET A 1 8.29 -2.14 -22.80
N LEU A 2 7.72 -0.99 -22.45
CA LEU A 2 8.31 -0.09 -21.46
C LEU A 2 8.10 -0.72 -20.08
N MET A 3 9.19 -1.12 -19.42
CA MET A 3 9.13 -1.75 -18.09
C MET A 3 8.89 -0.68 -17.03
N SER A 4 7.63 -0.52 -16.59
CA SER A 4 7.33 0.23 -15.38
C SER A 4 7.91 -0.50 -14.18
N LEU A 5 8.74 0.18 -13.39
CA LEU A 5 9.21 -0.33 -12.11
C LEU A 5 8.08 -0.26 -11.10
N GLN A 6 7.89 -1.35 -10.35
CA GLN A 6 6.94 -1.42 -9.25
C GLN A 6 7.63 -1.98 -8.02
N VAL A 7 7.39 -1.35 -6.88
CA VAL A 7 7.80 -1.88 -5.57
C VAL A 7 6.62 -1.84 -4.61
N THR A 8 6.49 -2.87 -3.77
CA THR A 8 5.53 -2.89 -2.66
C THR A 8 6.30 -2.80 -1.36
N THR A 9 5.95 -1.84 -0.52
CA THR A 9 6.53 -1.65 0.81
C THR A 9 5.48 -1.92 1.86
N VAL A 10 5.80 -2.82 2.78
CA VAL A 10 4.97 -3.14 3.94
C VAL A 10 5.69 -2.64 5.18
N THR A 11 5.11 -1.64 5.85
CA THR A 11 5.70 -1.01 7.04
C THR A 11 4.91 -1.38 8.29
N PHE A 12 5.62 -1.59 9.40
CA PHE A 12 5.05 -1.91 10.71
C PHE A 12 5.38 -0.77 11.68
N SER A 13 4.36 -0.14 12.26
CA SER A 13 4.55 0.93 13.25
C SER A 13 3.50 0.85 14.35
N GLY A 14 3.90 0.60 15.60
CA GLY A 14 2.99 0.62 16.75
C GLY A 14 1.79 -0.31 16.62
N GLY A 15 1.98 -1.52 16.07
CA GLY A 15 0.91 -2.47 15.81
C GLY A 15 0.03 -2.12 14.62
N LYS A 16 0.35 -1.11 13.80
CA LYS A 16 -0.31 -0.86 12.52
C LYS A 16 0.58 -1.29 11.37
N VAL A 17 -0.01 -1.92 10.36
CA VAL A 17 0.67 -2.30 9.12
C VAL A 17 0.14 -1.43 7.99
N ARG A 18 1.02 -0.80 7.21
CA ARG A 18 0.64 -0.05 6.01
C ARG A 18 1.29 -0.67 4.80
N VAL A 19 0.51 -0.88 3.75
CA VAL A 19 0.97 -1.38 2.46
C VAL A 19 0.92 -0.24 1.47
N VAL A 20 2.08 0.14 0.94
CA VAL A 20 2.23 1.17 -0.09
C VAL A 20 2.84 0.51 -1.32
N GLN A 21 2.27 0.79 -2.49
CA GLN A 21 2.87 0.45 -3.77
C GLN A 21 3.42 1.71 -4.40
N ALA A 22 4.66 1.62 -4.88
CA ALA A 22 5.26 2.68 -5.66
C ALA A 22 5.46 2.22 -7.09
N THR A 23 5.15 3.09 -8.05
CA THR A 23 5.41 2.87 -9.47
C THR A 23 6.24 4.01 -10.04
N CYS A 24 7.09 3.69 -11.01
CA CYS A 24 7.89 4.66 -11.73
C CYS A 24 8.19 4.12 -13.13
N ASN A 25 7.95 4.93 -14.17
CA ASN A 25 8.43 4.63 -15.51
C ASN A 25 9.75 5.37 -15.76
N PRO A 26 10.91 4.70 -15.67
CA PRO A 26 12.21 5.36 -15.81
C PRO A 26 12.47 5.88 -17.23
N SER A 27 11.69 5.42 -18.22
CA SER A 27 11.82 5.84 -19.60
C SER A 27 11.09 7.15 -19.92
N ASP A 28 10.28 7.68 -19.00
CA ASP A 28 9.65 8.99 -19.18
C ASP A 28 10.72 10.10 -19.19
N LYS A 29 10.49 11.16 -19.97
CA LYS A 29 11.38 12.34 -19.99
C LYS A 29 11.58 12.94 -18.60
N TRP A 30 10.56 12.84 -17.75
CA TRP A 30 10.56 13.27 -16.36
C TRP A 30 9.92 12.16 -15.51
N PRO A 31 10.68 11.16 -15.06
CA PRO A 31 10.14 10.04 -14.31
C PRO A 31 9.42 10.51 -13.05
N ARG A 32 8.18 10.04 -12.87
CA ARG A 32 7.38 10.35 -11.68
C ARG A 32 7.32 9.11 -10.80
N LEU A 33 7.67 9.29 -9.53
CA LEU A 33 7.43 8.29 -8.50
C LEU A 33 6.01 8.46 -7.98
N ILE A 34 5.12 7.52 -8.29
CA ILE A 34 3.74 7.51 -7.83
C ILE A 34 3.66 6.59 -6.62
N LEU A 35 3.12 7.08 -5.50
CA LEU A 35 2.91 6.30 -4.28
C LEU A 35 1.41 6.10 -4.05
N ALA A 36 0.98 4.84 -3.98
CA ALA A 36 -0.40 4.46 -3.72
C ALA A 36 -0.50 3.66 -2.42
N LEU A 37 -1.26 4.17 -1.44
CA LEU A 37 -1.61 3.42 -0.24
C LEU A 37 -2.68 2.38 -0.60
N ARG A 38 -2.38 1.10 -0.38
CA ARG A 38 -3.26 -0.02 -0.78
C ARG A 38 -4.05 -0.57 0.39
N ALA A 39 -3.44 -0.64 1.57
CA ALA A 39 -4.08 -1.17 2.76
C ALA A 39 -3.49 -0.59 4.04
N ILE A 40 -4.33 -0.54 5.08
CA ILE A 40 -3.93 -0.34 6.46
C ILE A 40 -4.56 -1.45 7.29
N TYR A 41 -3.76 -2.14 8.09
CA TYR A 41 -4.21 -3.17 9.01
C TYR A 41 -3.85 -2.83 10.45
N ASP A 42 -4.66 -3.31 11.39
CA ASP A 42 -4.40 -3.22 12.82
C ASP A 42 -4.01 -4.60 13.36
N PHE A 43 -2.81 -4.68 13.91
CA PHE A 43 -2.13 -5.83 14.51
C PHE A 43 -1.89 -5.63 16.01
N GLY A 44 -2.61 -4.71 16.66
CA GLY A 44 -2.64 -4.62 18.11
C GLY A 44 -3.00 -5.97 18.75
N LYS A 45 -2.54 -6.21 19.98
CA LYS A 45 -2.75 -7.48 20.69
C LYS A 45 -4.23 -7.91 20.78
N LYS A 46 -5.15 -6.94 20.85
CA LYS A 46 -6.61 -7.17 20.91
C LYS A 46 -7.27 -7.29 19.53
N THR A 47 -6.61 -6.83 18.47
CA THR A 47 -7.12 -6.73 17.10
C THR A 47 -6.49 -7.74 16.15
N TYR A 48 -5.45 -8.46 16.61
CA TYR A 48 -4.76 -9.48 15.83
C TYR A 48 -5.73 -10.55 15.31
N ASN A 49 -5.64 -10.80 14.01
CA ASN A 49 -6.39 -11.83 13.31
C ASN A 49 -5.46 -12.60 12.37
N LYS A 50 -5.48 -13.95 12.46
CA LYS A 50 -4.68 -14.83 11.59
C LYS A 50 -4.96 -14.61 10.10
N LYS A 51 -6.21 -14.31 9.72
CA LYS A 51 -6.58 -13.99 8.34
C LYS A 51 -5.86 -12.72 7.87
N THR A 52 -5.88 -11.68 8.68
CA THR A 52 -5.20 -10.41 8.38
C THR A 52 -3.68 -10.58 8.32
N ALA A 53 -3.10 -11.41 9.20
CA ALA A 53 -1.69 -11.78 9.13
C ALA A 53 -1.34 -12.47 7.80
N PHE A 54 -2.18 -13.41 7.36
CA PHE A 54 -2.01 -14.06 6.07
C PHE A 54 -2.09 -13.08 4.89
N GLU A 55 -3.08 -12.18 4.88
CA GLU A 55 -3.21 -11.13 3.85
C GLU A 55 -1.97 -10.23 3.78
N VAL A 56 -1.43 -9.81 4.93
CA VAL A 56 -0.17 -9.04 4.97
C VAL A 56 1.00 -9.84 4.38
N MET A 57 1.10 -11.14 4.66
CA MET A 57 2.12 -11.99 4.06
C MET A 57 1.97 -12.10 2.54
N GLN A 58 0.74 -12.12 2.01
CA GLN A 58 0.52 -12.09 0.56
C GLN A 58 1.06 -10.81 -0.08
N TRP A 59 0.92 -9.66 0.57
CA TRP A 59 1.51 -8.40 0.08
C TRP A 59 3.05 -8.42 0.02
N ILE A 60 3.70 -9.23 0.86
CA ILE A 60 5.18 -9.37 0.89
C ILE A 60 5.64 -10.41 -0.13
N LEU A 61 5.00 -11.58 -0.16
CA LEU A 61 5.43 -12.73 -0.95
C LEU A 61 4.96 -12.69 -2.40
N SER A 62 3.81 -12.08 -2.67
CA SER A 62 3.19 -12.04 -3.99
C SER A 62 2.34 -10.78 -4.15
N PRO A 63 2.97 -9.58 -4.11
CA PRO A 63 2.24 -8.34 -4.27
C PRO A 63 1.52 -8.32 -5.63
N PRO A 64 0.25 -7.90 -5.67
CA PRO A 64 -0.47 -7.72 -6.93
C PRO A 64 0.19 -6.61 -7.76
N GLU A 65 0.00 -6.66 -9.07
CA GLU A 65 0.40 -5.56 -9.95
C GLU A 65 -0.28 -4.25 -9.51
N ALA A 66 0.52 -3.19 -9.51
CA ALA A 66 0.05 -1.85 -9.22
C ALA A 66 -0.83 -1.44 -10.37
N ARG A 67 -2.07 -1.06 -10.06
CA ARG A 67 -3.00 -0.62 -11.10
C ARG A 67 -2.77 0.87 -11.33
N PRO A 68 -2.31 1.28 -12.52
CA PRO A 68 -2.08 2.69 -12.84
C PRO A 68 -3.39 3.49 -12.97
N ASP A 69 -4.55 2.83 -12.97
CA ASP A 69 -5.88 3.43 -13.13
C ASP A 69 -6.43 4.15 -11.88
N LEU A 70 -5.71 4.10 -10.76
CA LEU A 70 -6.07 4.80 -9.52
C LEU A 70 -5.37 6.16 -9.38
N GLU A 71 -5.05 6.82 -10.49
CA GLU A 71 -4.78 8.26 -10.48
C GLU A 71 -6.00 8.99 -9.89
N GLY A 72 -5.90 9.40 -8.63
CA GLY A 72 -6.77 10.44 -8.08
C GLY A 72 -7.96 10.01 -7.22
N LEU A 73 -8.04 8.80 -6.65
CA LEU A 73 -9.03 8.60 -5.58
C LEU A 73 -8.57 9.33 -4.30
N PRO A 74 -9.30 10.34 -3.83
CA PRO A 74 -8.93 11.06 -2.62
C PRO A 74 -8.93 10.09 -1.43
N ILE A 75 -7.90 10.20 -0.61
CA ILE A 75 -7.85 9.59 0.72
C ILE A 75 -9.11 10.07 1.45
N ARG A 76 -10.16 9.25 1.51
CA ARG A 76 -11.32 9.52 2.36
C ARG A 76 -10.86 9.29 3.79
N SER A 77 -10.23 10.32 4.35
CA SER A 77 -10.03 10.47 5.79
C SER A 77 -11.42 10.41 6.43
N LYS A 78 -11.83 9.25 6.93
CA LYS A 78 -12.86 9.22 7.97
C LYS A 78 -12.26 9.97 9.15
N LYS A 79 -12.70 11.22 9.30
CA LYS A 79 -12.49 12.06 10.47
C LYS A 79 -12.86 11.20 11.68
N LEU A 80 -11.89 10.75 12.47
CA LEU A 80 -12.20 10.28 13.82
C LEU A 80 -12.67 11.51 14.56
N SER A 81 -13.98 11.59 14.80
CA SER A 81 -14.53 12.46 15.83
C SER A 81 -13.94 12.00 17.16
N LEU A 82 -13.08 12.83 17.74
CA LEU A 82 -12.75 12.76 19.15
C LEU A 82 -13.91 13.48 19.86
N GLU A 83 -14.84 12.71 20.42
CA GLU A 83 -15.61 13.11 21.59
C GLU A 83 -14.96 12.51 22.83
#